data_AF-A0A2M7W8U9-F1
#
_entry.id   AF-A0A2M7W8U9-F1
#
_cell.length_a   1.000
_cell.length_b   1.000
_cell.length_c   1.000
_cell.angle_alpha   90.00
_cell.angle_beta   90.00
_cell.angle_gamma   90.00
#
_symmetry.space_group_name_H-M   'P 1'
#
loop_
_entity.id
_entity.type
_entity.pdbx_description
1 polymer ?
#
loop_
_entity_poly.entity_id
_entity_poly.type
_entity_poly.pdbx_seq_one_letter_code
_entity_poly.pdbx_strand_id
1 'polypeptide(L)'
;MECYMVVYFAALVVIFVAYVVFGIRGVRRAWPTVLKGWRGMSDTERFFFNFGLVTFAFSELAKNDPAAGALPFSSILSLLQVLGGGLFVAGVVALMNHLDTARKGDPPAIPPA
;
A
#
# COMPACT_ATOMS: atom_id res chain seq x y z
N MET A 1 4.75 -44.91 4.93
CA MET A 1 4.38 -43.55 5.37
C MET A 1 5.18 -42.46 4.67
N GLU A 2 6.45 -42.69 4.33
CA GLU A 2 7.32 -41.66 3.73
C GLU A 2 6.89 -41.21 2.33
N CYS A 3 6.48 -42.11 1.42
CA CYS A 3 6.01 -41.72 0.09
C CYS A 3 4.76 -40.81 0.12
N TYR A 4 3.86 -41.00 1.09
CA TYR A 4 2.65 -40.17 1.23
C TYR A 4 2.98 -38.74 1.67
N MET A 5 3.91 -38.60 2.62
CA MET A 5 4.39 -37.29 3.07
C MET A 5 5.10 -36.51 1.95
N VAL A 6 5.91 -37.19 1.13
CA VAL A 6 6.59 -36.58 -0.02
C VAL A 6 5.60 -36.10 -1.08
N VAL A 7 4.60 -36.90 -1.42
CA VAL A 7 3.56 -36.53 -2.40
C VAL A 7 2.71 -35.36 -1.89
N TYR A 8 2.36 -35.36 -0.61
CA TYR A 8 1.62 -34.25 0.01
C TYR A 8 2.41 -32.94 0.00
N PHE A 9 3.69 -32.98 0.36
CA PHE A 9 4.56 -31.79 0.30
C PHE A 9 4.73 -31.27 -1.13
N ALA A 10 4.93 -32.16 -2.10
CA ALA A 10 5.03 -31.78 -3.51
C ALA A 10 3.74 -31.09 -3.99
N ALA A 11 2.56 -31.62 -3.63
CA ALA A 11 1.28 -31.01 -3.98
C ALA A 11 1.11 -29.61 -3.36
N LEU A 12 1.48 -29.42 -2.09
CA LEU A 12 1.42 -28.11 -1.44
C LEU A 12 2.33 -27.08 -2.11
N VAL A 13 3.55 -27.48 -2.49
CA VAL A 13 4.48 -26.60 -3.21
C VAL A 13 3.89 -26.20 -4.57
N VAL A 14 3.30 -27.13 -5.32
CA VAL A 14 2.67 -26.80 -6.61
C VAL A 14 1.49 -25.83 -6.42
N ILE A 15 0.63 -26.05 -5.42
CA ILE A 15 -0.49 -25.15 -5.11
C ILE A 15 0.02 -23.76 -4.73
N PHE A 16 1.05 -23.68 -3.89
CA PHE A 16 1.66 -22.42 -3.49
C PHE A 16 2.25 -21.67 -4.69
N VAL A 17 3.01 -22.36 -5.55
CA VAL A 17 3.56 -21.76 -6.78
C VAL A 17 2.44 -21.29 -7.71
N ALA A 18 1.39 -22.09 -7.90
CA ALA A 18 0.24 -21.71 -8.71
C ALA A 18 -0.47 -20.46 -8.16
N TYR A 19 -0.63 -20.37 -6.83
CA TYR A 19 -1.19 -19.21 -6.15
C TYR A 19 -0.34 -17.96 -6.36
N VAL A 20 0.98 -18.06 -6.18
CA VAL A 20 1.92 -16.95 -6.40
C VAL A 20 1.89 -16.50 -7.86
N VAL A 21 1.91 -17.42 -8.82
CA VAL A 21 1.85 -17.11 -10.26
C VAL A 21 0.53 -16.44 -10.63
N PHE A 22 -0.60 -16.93 -10.08
CA PHE A 22 -1.91 -16.33 -10.29
C PHE A 22 -1.98 -14.92 -9.71
N GLY A 23 -1.45 -14.72 -8.50
CA GLY A 23 -1.31 -13.42 -7.85
C GLY A 23 -0.49 -12.44 -8.69
N ILE A 24 0.71 -12.85 -9.14
CA ILE A 24 1.58 -12.03 -10.00
C ILE A 24 0.89 -11.67 -11.31
N ARG A 25 0.16 -12.61 -11.94
CA ARG A 25 -0.63 -12.33 -13.14
C ARG A 25 -1.75 -11.33 -12.88
N GLY A 26 -2.47 -11.47 -11.77
CA GLY A 26 -3.51 -10.52 -11.35
C GLY A 26 -2.96 -9.12 -11.15
N VAL A 27 -1.87 -9.00 -10.40
CA VAL A 27 -1.15 -7.73 -10.18
C VAL A 27 -0.68 -7.14 -11.50
N ARG A 28 -0.06 -7.94 -12.39
CA ARG A 28 0.39 -7.45 -13.71
C ARG A 28 -0.75 -6.91 -14.58
N ARG A 29 -1.94 -7.50 -14.52
CA ARG A 29 -3.11 -7.00 -15.27
C ARG A 29 -3.67 -5.71 -14.67
N ALA A 30 -3.65 -5.58 -13.34
CA ALA A 30 -4.13 -4.37 -12.65
C ALA A 30 -3.12 -3.22 -12.69
N TRP A 31 -1.82 -3.53 -12.78
CA TRP A 31 -0.72 -2.58 -12.80
C TRP A 31 -0.88 -1.42 -13.79
N PRO A 32 -1.19 -1.62 -15.09
CA PRO A 32 -1.34 -0.51 -16.03
C PRO A 32 -2.47 0.45 -15.65
N THR A 33 -3.56 -0.03 -15.05
CA THR A 33 -4.68 0.82 -14.62
C THR A 33 -4.27 1.65 -13.40
N VAL A 34 -3.62 1.02 -12.41
CA VAL A 34 -3.06 1.71 -11.24
C VAL A 34 -2.05 2.78 -11.67
N LEU A 35 -1.19 2.47 -12.64
CA LEU A 35 -0.20 3.42 -13.16
C LEU A 35 -0.84 4.62 -13.86
N LYS A 36 -1.96 4.42 -14.56
CA LYS A 36 -2.73 5.51 -15.18
C LYS A 36 -3.39 6.40 -14.13
N GLY A 37 -4.03 5.81 -13.12
CA GLY A 37 -4.58 6.58 -11.99
C GLY A 37 -3.50 7.37 -11.24
N TRP A 38 -2.35 6.74 -11.00
CA TRP A 38 -1.21 7.40 -10.38
C TRP A 38 -0.69 8.57 -11.21
N ARG A 39 -0.62 8.41 -12.54
CA ARG A 39 -0.26 9.51 -13.46
C ARG A 39 -1.31 10.61 -13.54
N GLY A 40 -2.57 10.31 -13.24
CA GLY A 40 -3.67 11.27 -13.16
C GLY A 40 -3.71 12.08 -11.86
N MET A 41 -3.11 11.57 -10.78
CA MET A 41 -2.97 12.34 -9.53
C MET A 41 -2.11 13.58 -9.72
N SER A 42 -2.51 14.65 -9.05
CA SER A 42 -1.73 15.89 -8.89
C SER A 42 -0.44 15.65 -8.11
N ASP A 43 0.54 16.55 -8.29
CA ASP A 43 1.82 16.45 -7.57
C ASP A 43 1.64 16.53 -6.05
N THR A 44 0.63 17.27 -5.58
CA THR A 44 0.26 17.37 -4.17
C THR A 44 -0.28 16.05 -3.61
N GLU A 45 -1.16 15.36 -4.35
CA GLU A 45 -1.71 14.07 -3.92
C GLU A 45 -0.62 12.97 -3.87
N ARG A 46 0.31 12.99 -4.84
CA ARG A 46 1.48 12.09 -4.82
C ARG A 46 2.44 12.41 -3.68
N PHE A 47 2.62 13.70 -3.38
CA PHE A 47 3.41 14.13 -2.23
C PHE A 47 2.80 13.60 -0.93
N PHE A 48 1.49 13.75 -0.71
CA PHE A 48 0.84 13.21 0.49
C PHE A 48 0.92 11.68 0.58
N PHE A 49 0.76 10.96 -0.53
CA PHE A 49 0.93 9.51 -0.54
C PHE A 49 2.36 9.10 -0.15
N ASN A 50 3.37 9.66 -0.81
CA ASN A 50 4.77 9.31 -0.57
C ASN A 50 5.23 9.76 0.82
N PHE A 51 4.87 10.97 1.23
CA PHE A 51 5.21 11.51 2.53
C PHE A 51 4.54 10.69 3.63
N GLY A 52 3.24 10.40 3.51
CA GLY A 52 2.52 9.55 4.46
C GLY A 52 3.13 8.14 4.56
N LEU A 53 3.49 7.52 3.43
CA LEU A 53 4.16 6.22 3.41
C LEU A 53 5.51 6.26 4.12
N VAL A 54 6.35 7.26 3.82
CA VAL A 54 7.67 7.41 4.44
C VAL A 54 7.55 7.69 5.93
N THR A 55 6.65 8.59 6.34
CA THR A 55 6.40 8.89 7.75
C THR A 55 5.89 7.67 8.51
N PHE A 56 4.99 6.89 7.92
CA PHE A 56 4.49 5.66 8.51
C PHE A 56 5.60 4.60 8.64
N ALA A 57 6.35 4.34 7.57
CA ALA A 57 7.47 3.39 7.60
C ALA A 57 8.56 3.81 8.61
N PHE A 58 8.90 5.10 8.65
CA PHE A 58 9.87 5.65 9.59
C PHE A 58 9.39 5.53 11.03
N SER A 59 8.10 5.75 11.28
CA SER A 59 7.52 5.62 12.62
C SER A 59 7.55 4.17 13.14
N GLU A 60 7.28 3.18 12.29
CA GLU A 60 7.42 1.76 12.64
C GLU A 60 8.88 1.38 12.87
N LEU A 61 9.81 1.97 12.13
CA LEU A 61 11.24 1.79 12.38
C LEU A 61 11.67 2.42 13.71
N ALA A 62 11.19 3.62 14.01
CA ALA A 62 11.53 4.37 15.19
C ALA A 62 10.93 3.78 16.48
N LYS A 63 9.87 2.95 16.39
CA LYS A 63 9.37 2.14 17.51
C LYS A 63 10.38 1.11 18.02
N ASN A 64 11.34 0.69 17.18
CA ASN A 64 12.38 -0.27 17.56
C ASN A 64 13.59 0.38 18.24
N ASP A 65 13.60 1.71 18.38
CA ASP A 65 14.69 2.44 19.03
C ASP A 65 14.55 2.37 20.57
N PRO A 66 15.63 2.13 21.34
CA PRO A 66 15.60 2.16 22.81
C PRO A 66 15.11 3.50 23.40
N ALA A 67 15.18 4.61 22.65
CA ALA A 67 14.63 5.91 23.07
C ALA A 67 13.10 6.03 22.89
N ALA A 68 12.45 5.08 22.20
CA ALA A 68 11.02 5.12 21.89
C ALA A 68 10.11 5.06 23.14
N GLY A 69 10.62 4.57 24.27
CA GLY A 69 9.89 4.50 25.54
C GLY A 69 9.85 5.81 26.33
N ALA A 70 10.63 6.83 25.95
CA ALA A 70 10.56 8.13 26.61
C ALA A 70 9.21 8.81 26.29
N LEU A 71 8.46 9.21 27.33
CA LEU A 71 7.14 9.85 27.25
C LEU A 71 6.97 10.93 26.15
N PRO A 72 7.92 11.87 25.93
CA PRO A 72 7.80 12.82 24.82
C PRO A 72 7.99 12.16 23.45
N PHE A 73 8.85 11.15 23.37
CA PHE A 73 9.16 10.45 22.12
C PHE A 73 8.02 9.53 21.69
N SER A 74 7.36 8.81 22.61
CA SER A 74 6.22 7.94 22.27
C SER A 74 4.98 8.72 21.79
N SER A 75 4.75 9.91 22.35
CA SER A 75 3.66 10.81 21.93
C SER A 75 3.90 11.38 20.53
N ILE A 76 5.15 11.78 20.24
CA ILE A 76 5.56 12.25 18.91
C ILE A 76 5.46 11.14 17.87
N LEU A 77 5.91 9.92 18.20
CA LEU A 77 5.78 8.77 17.32
C LEU A 77 4.32 8.41 17.02
N SER A 78 3.44 8.50 18.01
CA SER A 78 2.00 8.26 17.83
C SER A 78 1.36 9.31 16.93
N LEU A 79 1.73 10.59 17.09
CA LEU A 79 1.27 11.67 16.22
C LEU A 79 1.81 11.50 14.79
N LEU A 80 3.08 11.15 14.62
CA LEU A 80 3.66 10.84 13.32
C LEU A 80 2.93 9.68 12.63
N GLN A 81 2.51 8.67 13.38
CA GLN A 81 1.73 7.55 12.84
C GLN A 81 0.35 7.95 12.38
N VAL A 82 -0.36 8.73 13.19
CA VAL A 82 -1.70 9.20 12.85
C VAL A 82 -1.65 10.13 11.64
N LEU A 83 -0.68 11.05 11.61
CA LEU A 83 -0.50 11.99 10.49
C LEU A 83 -0.01 11.27 9.23
N GLY A 84 1.02 10.43 9.34
CA GLY A 84 1.57 9.67 8.23
C GLY A 84 0.56 8.69 7.65
N GLY A 85 -0.13 7.93 8.51
CA GLY A 85 -1.22 7.04 8.12
C GLY A 85 -2.40 7.79 7.50
N GLY A 86 -2.80 8.93 8.07
CA GLY A 86 -3.88 9.76 7.54
C GLY A 86 -3.56 10.34 6.14
N LEU A 87 -2.35 10.86 5.95
CA LEU A 87 -1.87 11.36 4.66
C LEU A 87 -1.75 10.25 3.62
N PHE A 88 -1.28 9.07 4.03
CA PHE A 88 -1.21 7.90 3.16
C PHE A 88 -2.61 7.46 2.72
N VAL A 89 -3.56 7.35 3.64
CA VAL A 89 -4.96 7.01 3.34
C VAL A 89 -5.60 8.05 2.43
N ALA A 90 -5.37 9.35 2.67
CA ALA A 90 -5.85 10.41 1.79
C ALA A 90 -5.29 10.26 0.37
N GLY A 91 -4.00 9.96 0.22
CA GLY A 91 -3.39 9.65 -1.07
C GLY A 91 -3.99 8.41 -1.74
N VAL A 92 -4.24 7.33 -0.98
CA VAL A 92 -4.91 6.13 -1.51
C VAL A 92 -6.32 6.44 -1.97
N VAL A 93 -7.09 7.21 -1.21
CA VAL A 93 -8.46 7.61 -1.57
C VAL A 93 -8.46 8.49 -2.82
N ALA A 94 -7.54 9.45 -2.92
CA ALA A 94 -7.36 10.24 -4.13
C ALA A 94 -7.03 9.35 -5.35
N LEU A 95 -6.11 8.39 -5.19
CA LEU A 95 -5.79 7.43 -6.25
C LEU A 95 -7.01 6.61 -6.66
N MET A 96 -7.80 6.12 -5.69
CA MET A 96 -9.02 5.35 -5.95
C MET A 96 -10.07 6.20 -6.67
N ASN A 97 -10.22 7.47 -6.31
CA ASN A 97 -11.11 8.40 -7.00
C ASN A 97 -10.69 8.56 -8.47
N HIS A 98 -9.41 8.84 -8.75
CA HIS A 98 -8.90 8.95 -10.13
C HIS A 98 -9.09 7.65 -10.94
N LEU A 99 -8.96 6.48 -10.29
CA LEU A 99 -9.21 5.18 -10.91
C LEU A 99 -10.69 4.96 -11.23
N ASP A 100 -11.59 5.36 -10.34
CA ASP A 100 -13.04 5.26 -10.58
C ASP A 100 -13.49 6.24 -11.67
N THR A 101 -12.96 7.46 -11.70
CA THR A 101 -13.24 8.45 -12.75
C THR A 101 -12.73 7.95 -14.11
N ALA A 102 -11.50 7.42 -14.18
CA ALA A 102 -10.96 6.82 -15.40
C ALA A 102 -11.71 5.57 -15.87
N ARG A 103 -12.41 4.86 -14.96
CA ARG A 103 -13.23 3.69 -15.27
C ARG A 103 -14.64 4.09 -15.74
N LYS A 104 -15.23 5.14 -15.17
CA LYS A 104 -16.57 5.64 -15.52
C LYS A 104 -16.57 6.51 -16.78
N GLY A 105 -15.42 7.03 -17.20
CA GLY A 105 -15.33 7.92 -18.35
C GLY A 105 -15.83 9.34 -18.09
N ASP A 106 -16.13 9.65 -16.83
CA ASP A 106 -16.48 11.00 -16.39
C ASP A 106 -15.21 11.86 -16.26
N PRO A 107 -15.27 13.17 -16.51
CA PRO A 107 -14.15 14.06 -16.26
C PRO A 107 -13.80 14.11 -14.76
N PRO A 108 -12.51 14.28 -14.41
CA PRO A 108 -12.07 14.31 -13.02
C PRO A 108 -12.85 15.37 -12.24
N ALA A 109 -13.48 14.96 -11.14
CA ALA A 109 -14.04 15.87 -10.16
C ALA A 109 -12.87 16.54 -9.44
N ILE A 110 -12.35 17.61 -10.04
CA ILE A 110 -11.40 18.51 -9.40
C ILE A 110 -12.12 19.06 -8.16
N PRO A 111 -11.67 18.77 -6.93
CA PRO A 111 -12.18 19.49 -5.78
C PRO A 111 -11.76 20.97 -5.93
N PRO A 112 -12.68 21.94 -5.77
CA PRO A 112 -12.34 23.35 -5.84
C PRO A 112 -11.25 23.67 -4.81
N ALA A 113 -10.29 24.48 -5.24
CA ALA A 113 -9.18 25.01 -4.44
C ALA A 113 -9.68 25.81 -3.23
#